data_AF-A0A2X3E2E2-F1
#
_entry.id   AF-A0A2X3E2E2-F1
#
_cell.length_a   1.000
_cell.length_b   1.000
_cell.length_c   1.000
_cell.angle_alpha   90.00
_cell.angle_beta   90.00
_cell.angle_gamma   90.00
#
_symmetry.space_group_name_H-M   'P 1'
#
loop_
_entity.id
_entity.type
_entity.pdbx_description
1 polymer ?
#
loop_
_entity_poly.entity_id
_entity_poly.type
_entity_poly.pdbx_seq_one_letter_code
_entity_poly.pdbx_strand_id
1 'polypeptide(L)'
;MRLSFSGRVAAALMLLALGGYATAQERLTLRIADQKGGMRSQLEAANALQNLPYDIKWAEFPAAAPLAEALNAGAVDAGIIGDAPLLFALANGAPVKAIAVDKSNPAGTAVLVSPGSTLKSGADLKGKRIATGKGSIGHFVALKALEQAGISPKEVQWGVPRPGGRQSGVAKRFGGRLGDLGALHHPNGEDQRGADPGERQRAAAGEYLPRGNGFRA
;
A
#
# COMPACT_ATOMS: atom_id res chain seq x y z
N MET A 1 -28.81 35.10 52.25
CA MET A 1 -27.69 35.90 51.70
C MET A 1 -28.10 36.35 50.30
N ARG A 2 -28.50 37.62 50.10
CA ARG A 2 -28.93 38.15 48.80
C ARG A 2 -27.70 38.70 48.08
N LEU A 3 -27.26 38.08 46.98
CA LEU A 3 -26.19 38.65 46.15
C LEU A 3 -26.66 39.98 45.56
N SER A 4 -25.81 41.01 45.62
CA SER A 4 -26.09 42.31 45.01
C SER A 4 -26.18 42.17 43.48
N PHE A 5 -26.89 43.10 42.85
CA PHE A 5 -27.09 43.12 41.39
C PHE A 5 -25.76 43.03 40.62
N SER A 6 -24.71 43.69 41.13
CA SER A 6 -23.35 43.64 40.57
C SER A 6 -22.70 42.26 40.65
N GLY A 7 -22.96 41.49 41.71
CA GLY A 7 -22.45 40.12 41.85
C GLY A 7 -23.11 39.13 40.89
N ARG A 8 -24.36 39.39 40.48
CA ARG A 8 -25.07 38.55 39.49
C ARG A 8 -24.57 38.80 38.07
N VAL A 9 -24.17 40.03 37.74
CA VAL A 9 -23.58 40.38 36.44
C VAL A 9 -22.18 39.76 36.29
N ALA A 10 -21.35 39.82 37.33
CA ALA A 10 -20.02 39.21 37.31
C ALA A 10 -20.08 37.68 37.16
N ALA A 11 -21.01 37.01 37.85
CA ALA A 11 -21.22 35.57 37.70
C ALA A 11 -21.72 35.16 36.31
N ALA A 12 -22.60 35.97 35.69
CA ALA A 12 -23.10 35.73 34.34
C ALA A 12 -21.99 35.89 33.28
N LEU A 13 -21.10 36.87 33.42
CA LEU A 13 -19.96 37.07 32.53
C LEU A 13 -18.91 35.95 32.67
N MET A 14 -18.72 35.41 33.88
CA MET A 14 -17.80 34.29 34.11
C MET A 14 -18.34 32.98 33.52
N LEU A 15 -19.65 32.74 33.58
CA LEU A 15 -20.31 31.59 32.94
C LEU A 15 -20.30 31.69 31.40
N LEU A 16 -20.42 32.90 30.84
CA LEU A 16 -20.27 33.13 29.39
C LEU A 16 -18.82 32.95 28.92
N ALA A 17 -17.82 33.28 29.74
CA ALA A 17 -16.41 33.05 29.42
C ALA A 17 -16.01 31.56 29.47
N LEU A 18 -16.74 30.73 30.22
CA LEU A 18 -16.56 29.27 30.28
C LEU A 18 -17.31 28.51 29.18
N GLY A 19 -18.36 29.10 28.59
CA GLY A 19 -19.15 28.50 27.51
C GLY A 19 -18.53 28.61 26.11
N GLY A 20 -17.43 29.35 25.96
CA GLY A 20 -16.78 29.63 24.66
C GLY A 20 -15.76 28.60 24.18
N TYR A 21 -15.39 27.60 25.00
CA TYR A 21 -14.46 26.55 24.59
C TYR A 21 -15.19 25.39 23.92
N ALA A 22 -16.00 25.69 22.91
CA ALA A 22 -16.21 24.70 21.86
C ALA A 22 -14.90 24.66 21.07
N THR A 23 -13.92 23.89 21.55
CA THR A 23 -12.76 23.57 20.74
C THR A 23 -13.32 22.83 19.53
N ALA A 24 -13.35 23.48 18.38
CA ALA A 24 -13.44 22.76 17.12
C ALA A 24 -12.22 21.84 17.11
N GLN A 25 -12.43 20.59 17.52
CA GLN A 25 -11.36 19.62 17.62
C GLN A 25 -10.79 19.49 16.22
N GLU A 26 -9.51 19.87 16.06
CA GLU A 26 -8.84 19.84 14.78
C GLU A 26 -9.00 18.41 14.23
N ARG A 27 -9.72 18.28 13.12
CA ARG A 27 -10.03 16.98 12.56
C ARG A 27 -8.73 16.39 12.06
N LEU A 28 -8.44 15.17 12.50
CA LEU A 28 -7.29 14.42 12.00
C LEU A 28 -7.35 14.38 10.48
N THR A 29 -6.27 14.75 9.80
CA THR A 29 -6.17 14.63 8.35
C THR A 29 -5.32 13.42 7.99
N LEU A 30 -5.91 12.46 7.29
CA LEU A 30 -5.22 11.27 6.79
C LEU A 30 -4.76 11.51 5.34
N ARG A 31 -3.46 11.41 5.08
CA ARG A 31 -2.87 11.55 3.75
C ARG A 31 -2.86 10.19 3.07
N ILE A 32 -3.74 9.98 2.10
CA ILE A 32 -3.89 8.71 1.41
C ILE A 32 -3.25 8.80 0.04
N ALA A 33 -2.32 7.88 -0.24
CA ALA A 33 -1.83 7.65 -1.57
C ALA A 33 -2.78 6.77 -2.38
N ASP A 34 -3.06 7.21 -3.60
CA ASP A 34 -3.91 6.52 -4.55
C ASP A 34 -3.21 6.38 -5.91
N GLN A 35 -3.30 5.21 -6.52
CA GLN A 35 -2.75 5.00 -7.85
C GLN A 35 -3.82 5.31 -8.89
N LYS A 36 -3.64 6.43 -9.59
CA LYS A 36 -4.55 6.88 -10.68
C LYS A 36 -6.02 7.02 -10.25
N GLY A 37 -6.27 7.39 -9.00
CA GLY A 37 -7.62 7.65 -8.48
C GLY A 37 -8.49 6.40 -8.21
N GLY A 38 -7.92 5.19 -8.34
CA GLY A 38 -8.70 3.94 -8.27
C GLY A 38 -9.38 3.74 -6.91
N MET A 39 -8.65 3.93 -5.81
CA MET A 39 -9.19 3.73 -4.46
C MET A 39 -10.24 4.78 -4.13
N ARG A 40 -9.95 6.04 -4.45
CA ARG A 40 -10.87 7.15 -4.20
C ARG A 40 -12.19 6.93 -4.91
N SER A 41 -12.16 6.60 -6.20
CA SER A 41 -13.39 6.35 -6.98
C SER A 41 -14.21 5.18 -6.42
N GLN A 42 -13.57 4.11 -5.94
CA GLN A 42 -14.27 2.98 -5.31
C GLN A 42 -14.97 3.39 -4.00
N LEU A 43 -14.28 4.15 -3.14
CA LEU A 43 -14.87 4.60 -1.88
C LEU A 43 -15.97 5.65 -2.08
N GLU A 44 -15.83 6.53 -3.08
CA GLU A 44 -16.88 7.46 -3.50
C GLU A 44 -18.13 6.69 -3.98
N ALA A 45 -17.96 5.71 -4.87
CA ALA A 45 -19.06 4.88 -5.37
C ALA A 45 -19.76 4.07 -4.25
N ALA A 46 -19.02 3.64 -3.24
CA ALA A 46 -19.54 2.95 -2.07
C ALA A 46 -20.19 3.88 -1.02
N ASN A 47 -20.19 5.20 -1.23
CA ASN A 47 -20.55 6.22 -0.24
C ASN A 47 -19.74 6.11 1.07
N ALA A 48 -18.55 5.49 1.02
CA ALA A 48 -17.72 5.21 2.18
C ALA A 48 -16.94 6.44 2.69
N LEU A 49 -16.99 7.55 1.96
CA LEU A 49 -16.34 8.82 2.33
C LEU A 49 -17.27 9.78 3.09
N GLN A 50 -18.51 9.39 3.35
CA GLN A 50 -19.50 10.23 4.04
C GLN A 50 -19.35 10.14 5.56
N ASN A 51 -19.54 11.26 6.26
CA ASN A 51 -19.60 11.33 7.74
C ASN A 51 -18.38 10.75 8.49
N LEU A 52 -17.20 10.77 7.87
CA LEU A 52 -15.97 10.32 8.53
C LEU A 52 -15.62 11.24 9.71
N PRO A 53 -15.09 10.71 10.84
CA PRO A 53 -14.64 11.55 11.95
C PRO A 53 -13.32 12.28 11.69
N TYR A 54 -12.74 12.10 10.50
CA TYR A 54 -11.47 12.66 10.04
C TYR A 54 -11.59 13.15 8.58
N ASP A 55 -10.64 13.97 8.16
CA ASP A 55 -10.53 14.43 6.78
C ASP A 55 -9.53 13.55 6.00
N ILE A 56 -9.70 13.44 4.69
CA ILE A 56 -8.78 12.69 3.82
C ILE A 56 -8.15 13.65 2.81
N LYS A 57 -6.82 13.66 2.75
CA LYS A 57 -6.05 14.33 1.71
C LYS A 57 -5.49 13.31 0.73
N TRP A 58 -5.99 13.33 -0.49
CA TRP A 58 -5.56 12.41 -1.55
C TRP A 58 -4.27 12.88 -2.21
N ALA A 59 -3.34 11.95 -2.42
CA ALA A 59 -2.15 12.14 -3.22
C ALA A 59 -2.12 11.07 -4.33
N GLU A 60 -2.14 11.50 -5.59
CA GLU A 60 -2.18 10.58 -6.72
C GLU A 60 -0.78 10.23 -7.23
N PHE A 61 -0.56 8.94 -7.50
CA PHE A 61 0.71 8.41 -7.99
C PHE A 61 0.53 7.67 -9.32
N PRO A 62 1.51 7.77 -10.24
CA PRO A 62 1.42 7.11 -11.54
C PRO A 62 1.68 5.60 -11.48
N ALA A 63 2.31 5.10 -10.41
CA ALA A 63 2.68 3.70 -10.21
C ALA A 63 2.99 3.38 -8.72
N ALA A 64 3.09 2.09 -8.39
CA ALA A 64 3.33 1.62 -7.02
C ALA A 64 4.72 1.99 -6.45
N ALA A 65 5.75 2.10 -7.29
CA ALA A 65 7.11 2.43 -6.83
C ALA A 65 7.20 3.84 -6.19
N PRO A 66 6.82 4.94 -6.86
CA PRO A 66 6.84 6.27 -6.24
C PRO A 66 5.86 6.39 -5.05
N LEU A 67 4.77 5.60 -5.06
CA LEU A 67 3.88 5.52 -3.91
C LEU A 67 4.58 4.89 -2.69
N ALA A 68 5.27 3.77 -2.88
CA ALA A 68 6.03 3.10 -1.83
C ALA A 68 7.17 3.99 -1.30
N GLU A 69 7.82 4.78 -2.17
CA GLU A 69 8.79 5.79 -1.76
C GLU A 69 8.15 6.87 -0.88
N ALA A 70 6.95 7.37 -1.25
CA ALA A 70 6.23 8.35 -0.45
C ALA A 70 5.79 7.80 0.93
N LEU A 71 5.36 6.53 0.98
CA LEU A 71 5.09 5.83 2.25
C LEU A 71 6.36 5.69 3.11
N ASN A 72 7.48 5.32 2.49
CA ASN A 72 8.75 5.19 3.19
C ASN A 72 9.24 6.53 3.76
N ALA A 73 9.03 7.62 3.01
CA ALA A 73 9.39 8.97 3.43
C ALA A 73 8.41 9.62 4.43
N GLY A 74 7.29 8.95 4.77
CA GLY A 74 6.24 9.54 5.62
C GLY A 74 5.51 10.73 4.96
N ALA A 75 5.59 10.86 3.63
CA ALA A 75 4.90 11.89 2.87
C ALA A 75 3.38 11.62 2.77
N VAL A 76 3.00 10.34 2.88
CA VAL A 76 1.63 9.84 2.98
C VAL A 76 1.54 8.86 4.15
N ASP A 77 0.35 8.76 4.74
CA ASP A 77 0.10 7.93 5.93
C ASP A 77 -0.32 6.51 5.55
N ALA A 78 -1.09 6.37 4.45
CA ALA A 78 -1.55 5.08 3.94
C ALA A 78 -1.52 5.01 2.41
N GLY A 79 -1.51 3.80 1.88
CA GLY A 79 -1.77 3.56 0.47
C GLY A 79 -1.95 2.07 0.17
N ILE A 80 -2.55 1.78 -0.98
CA ILE A 80 -2.62 0.41 -1.50
C ILE A 80 -1.40 0.16 -2.39
N ILE A 81 -0.67 -0.90 -2.07
CA ILE A 81 0.43 -1.42 -2.87
C ILE A 81 0.26 -2.92 -3.08
N GLY A 82 0.84 -3.44 -4.17
CA GLY A 82 0.88 -4.89 -4.37
C GLY A 82 1.75 -5.59 -3.32
N ASP A 83 1.50 -6.87 -3.13
CA ASP A 83 2.29 -7.77 -2.28
C ASP A 83 3.81 -7.68 -2.50
N ALA A 84 4.27 -7.76 -3.74
CA ALA A 84 5.69 -7.72 -4.06
C ALA A 84 6.33 -6.36 -3.75
N PRO A 85 5.76 -5.21 -4.17
CA PRO A 85 6.22 -3.90 -3.70
C PRO A 85 6.28 -3.75 -2.18
N LEU A 86 5.29 -4.27 -1.43
CA LEU A 86 5.33 -4.24 0.03
C LEU A 86 6.52 -5.04 0.57
N LEU A 87 6.72 -6.27 0.09
CA LEU A 87 7.84 -7.11 0.52
C LEU A 87 9.19 -6.46 0.22
N PHE A 88 9.33 -5.81 -0.93
CA PHE A 88 10.56 -5.07 -1.26
C PHE A 88 10.76 -3.86 -0.35
N ALA A 89 9.69 -3.12 -0.01
CA ALA A 89 9.78 -2.01 0.92
C ALA A 89 10.21 -2.49 2.32
N LEU A 90 9.57 -3.55 2.84
CA LEU A 90 9.90 -4.15 4.13
C LEU A 90 11.34 -4.68 4.17
N ALA A 91 11.79 -5.37 3.10
CA ALA A 91 13.15 -5.87 2.99
C ALA A 91 14.21 -4.75 2.95
N ASN A 92 13.82 -3.55 2.48
CA ASN A 92 14.67 -2.35 2.50
C ASN A 92 14.57 -1.57 3.82
N GLY A 93 13.86 -2.08 4.83
CA GLY A 93 13.72 -1.45 6.14
C GLY A 93 12.67 -0.35 6.23
N ALA A 94 11.72 -0.28 5.28
CA ALA A 94 10.66 0.72 5.34
C ALA A 94 9.80 0.53 6.61
N PRO A 95 9.50 1.61 7.36
CA PRO A 95 8.72 1.56 8.60
C PRO A 95 7.21 1.48 8.30
N VAL A 96 6.81 0.48 7.52
CA VAL A 96 5.43 0.27 7.08
C VAL A 96 4.85 -1.03 7.63
N LYS A 97 3.53 -1.07 7.81
CA LYS A 97 2.79 -2.27 8.24
C LYS A 97 1.64 -2.54 7.28
N ALA A 98 1.42 -3.82 6.95
CA ALA A 98 0.20 -4.23 6.26
C ALA A 98 -0.96 -4.23 7.25
N ILE A 99 -2.07 -3.55 6.92
CA ILE A 99 -3.24 -3.41 7.79
C ILE A 99 -4.53 -3.95 7.17
N ALA A 100 -4.53 -4.15 5.86
CA ALA A 100 -5.64 -4.73 5.11
C ALA A 100 -5.10 -5.52 3.94
N VAL A 101 -5.83 -6.55 3.54
CA VAL A 101 -5.53 -7.38 2.37
C VAL A 101 -6.79 -7.52 1.57
N ASP A 102 -6.73 -7.20 0.29
CA ASP A 102 -7.75 -7.57 -0.68
C ASP A 102 -7.16 -8.58 -1.67
N LYS A 103 -8.00 -9.54 -2.11
CA LYS A 103 -7.60 -10.58 -3.04
C LYS A 103 -8.12 -10.23 -4.42
N SER A 104 -7.23 -9.77 -5.29
CA SER A 104 -7.51 -9.62 -6.71
C SER A 104 -7.25 -10.93 -7.48
N ASN A 105 -7.94 -11.12 -8.61
CA ASN A 105 -7.70 -12.27 -9.48
C ASN A 105 -6.32 -12.08 -10.18
N PRO A 106 -5.37 -13.03 -10.05
CA PRO A 106 -4.00 -12.89 -10.56
C PRO A 106 -3.87 -12.90 -12.10
N ALA A 107 -4.95 -12.73 -12.85
CA ALA A 107 -4.99 -12.86 -14.30
C ALA A 107 -4.41 -11.65 -15.08
N GLY A 108 -3.62 -10.77 -14.46
CA GLY A 108 -3.26 -9.47 -15.04
C GLY A 108 -1.78 -9.23 -15.41
N THR A 109 -0.83 -10.11 -15.05
CA THR A 109 0.61 -9.77 -15.18
C THR A 109 1.37 -10.74 -16.09
N ALA A 110 2.17 -10.17 -17.00
CA ALA A 110 2.93 -10.92 -18.01
C ALA A 110 4.28 -10.26 -18.31
N VAL A 111 5.25 -11.07 -18.74
CA VAL A 111 6.45 -10.59 -19.42
C VAL A 111 6.11 -10.37 -20.89
N LEU A 112 6.41 -9.20 -21.42
CA LEU A 112 6.13 -8.83 -22.81
C LEU A 112 7.44 -8.63 -23.58
N VAL A 113 7.44 -9.04 -24.85
CA VAL A 113 8.59 -8.92 -25.76
C VAL A 113 8.18 -8.14 -27.01
N SER A 114 9.16 -7.57 -27.71
CA SER A 114 8.88 -6.82 -28.95
C SER A 114 8.22 -7.71 -30.01
N PRO A 115 7.34 -7.16 -30.86
CA PRO A 115 6.86 -7.86 -32.05
C PRO A 115 8.03 -8.38 -32.89
N GLY A 116 7.95 -9.64 -33.33
CA GLY A 116 9.03 -10.30 -34.07
C GLY A 116 10.19 -10.83 -33.22
N SER A 117 10.11 -10.74 -31.89
CA SER A 117 11.14 -11.30 -31.01
C SER A 117 11.27 -12.82 -31.17
N THR A 118 12.52 -13.27 -31.21
CA THR A 118 12.88 -14.69 -31.17
C THR A 118 12.82 -15.29 -29.76
N LEU A 119 12.62 -14.47 -28.72
CA LEU A 119 12.47 -14.94 -27.35
C LEU A 119 11.16 -15.73 -27.20
N LYS A 120 11.23 -16.99 -26.81
CA LYS A 120 10.07 -17.90 -26.63
C LYS A 120 9.97 -18.47 -25.22
N SER A 121 11.02 -18.35 -24.43
CA SER A 121 11.11 -18.97 -23.11
C SER A 121 11.85 -18.07 -22.11
N GLY A 122 11.77 -18.43 -20.82
CA GLY A 122 12.55 -17.77 -19.77
C GLY A 122 14.06 -17.95 -19.96
N ALA A 123 14.49 -19.07 -20.55
CA ALA A 123 15.92 -19.34 -20.82
C ALA A 123 16.53 -18.30 -21.78
N ASP A 124 15.72 -17.77 -22.70
CA ASP A 124 16.17 -16.78 -23.68
C ASP A 124 16.48 -15.41 -23.06
N LEU A 125 16.07 -15.18 -21.80
CA LEU A 125 16.33 -13.94 -21.06
C LEU A 125 17.79 -13.78 -20.66
N LYS A 126 18.60 -14.85 -20.67
CA LYS A 126 20.02 -14.78 -20.32
C LYS A 126 20.76 -13.78 -21.22
N GLY A 127 21.50 -12.89 -20.59
CA GLY A 127 22.24 -11.80 -21.23
C GLY A 127 21.35 -10.71 -21.84
N LYS A 128 20.03 -10.75 -21.68
CA LYS A 128 19.11 -9.74 -22.23
C LYS A 128 18.87 -8.60 -21.25
N ARG A 129 18.35 -7.50 -21.79
CA ARG A 129 17.89 -6.35 -21.02
C ARG A 129 16.41 -6.51 -20.65
N ILE A 130 16.10 -6.42 -19.36
CA ILE A 130 14.75 -6.46 -18.83
C ILE A 130 14.38 -5.05 -18.36
N ALA A 131 13.32 -4.49 -18.96
CA ALA A 131 12.86 -3.15 -18.66
C ALA A 131 11.79 -3.17 -17.55
N THR A 132 12.16 -2.82 -16.33
CA THR A 132 11.25 -2.74 -15.18
C THR A 132 11.84 -1.85 -14.08
N GLY A 133 10.97 -1.23 -13.26
CA GLY A 133 11.42 -0.48 -12.08
C GLY A 133 11.81 -1.44 -10.95
N LYS A 134 12.98 -1.24 -10.33
CA LYS A 134 13.40 -1.99 -9.13
C LYS A 134 12.32 -1.87 -8.05
N GLY A 135 11.97 -3.00 -7.43
CA GLY A 135 10.92 -3.04 -6.41
C GLY A 135 9.49 -3.05 -6.93
N SER A 136 9.27 -3.04 -8.26
CA SER A 136 7.92 -3.15 -8.84
C SER A 136 7.45 -4.59 -8.99
N ILE A 137 6.16 -4.77 -9.30
CA ILE A 137 5.61 -6.08 -9.68
C ILE A 137 6.30 -6.67 -10.91
N GLY A 138 6.69 -5.84 -11.88
CA GLY A 138 7.43 -6.30 -13.06
C GLY A 138 8.82 -6.83 -12.70
N HIS A 139 9.48 -6.24 -11.68
CA HIS A 139 10.75 -6.72 -11.17
C HIS A 139 10.59 -8.08 -10.48
N PHE A 140 9.55 -8.25 -9.66
CA PHE A 140 9.24 -9.55 -9.06
C PHE A 140 8.98 -10.65 -10.09
N VAL A 141 8.15 -10.35 -11.09
CA VAL A 141 7.82 -11.32 -12.16
C VAL A 141 9.06 -11.68 -12.97
N ALA A 142 9.91 -10.70 -13.28
CA ALA A 142 11.20 -10.95 -13.94
C ALA A 142 12.10 -11.85 -13.08
N LEU A 143 12.25 -11.58 -11.78
CA LEU A 143 13.03 -12.42 -10.87
C LEU A 143 12.49 -13.86 -10.82
N LYS A 144 11.17 -14.04 -10.75
CA LYS A 144 10.54 -15.37 -10.79
C LYS A 144 10.75 -16.08 -12.13
N ALA A 145 10.72 -15.35 -13.24
CA ALA A 145 11.01 -15.92 -14.56
C ALA A 145 12.47 -16.39 -14.68
N LEU A 146 13.42 -15.63 -14.13
CA LEU A 146 14.84 -15.99 -14.10
C LEU A 146 15.10 -17.18 -13.17
N GLU A 147 14.51 -17.17 -11.97
CA GLU A 147 14.59 -18.28 -11.01
C GLU A 147 14.11 -19.60 -11.64
N GLN A 148 12.94 -19.60 -12.29
CA GLN A 148 12.41 -20.78 -12.98
C GLN A 148 13.29 -21.26 -14.14
N ALA A 149 14.06 -20.35 -14.75
CA ALA A 149 14.99 -20.68 -15.83
C ALA A 149 16.41 -21.02 -15.32
N GLY A 150 16.65 -20.99 -14.00
CA GLY A 150 17.98 -21.19 -13.42
C GLY A 150 18.99 -20.10 -13.76
N ILE A 151 18.52 -18.88 -14.10
CA ILE A 151 19.36 -17.75 -14.48
C ILE A 151 19.58 -16.86 -13.27
N SER A 152 20.83 -16.48 -13.00
CA SER A 152 21.14 -15.51 -11.96
C SER A 152 20.66 -14.11 -12.38
N PRO A 153 20.09 -13.31 -11.46
CA PRO A 153 19.77 -11.90 -11.71
C PRO A 153 20.97 -11.04 -12.16
N LYS A 154 22.21 -11.52 -11.96
CA LYS A 154 23.45 -10.89 -12.43
C LYS A 154 23.76 -11.17 -13.90
N GLU A 155 23.13 -12.17 -14.50
CA GLU A 155 23.31 -12.57 -15.90
C GLU A 155 22.35 -11.83 -16.85
N VAL A 156 21.62 -10.83 -16.37
CA VAL A 156 20.74 -9.96 -17.16
C VAL A 156 21.08 -8.49 -16.90
N GLN A 157 20.62 -7.63 -17.81
CA GLN A 157 20.75 -6.18 -17.65
C GLN A 157 19.42 -5.58 -17.20
N TRP A 158 19.41 -4.83 -16.11
CA TRP A 158 18.22 -4.12 -15.65
C TRP A 158 18.14 -2.74 -16.31
N GLY A 159 16.95 -2.36 -16.78
CA GLY A 159 16.71 -1.05 -17.35
C GLY A 159 15.33 -0.51 -16.98
N VAL A 160 15.13 0.79 -17.16
CA VAL A 160 13.83 1.42 -16.95
C VAL A 160 13.00 1.34 -18.25
N PRO A 161 11.67 1.10 -18.18
CA PRO A 161 10.79 1.16 -19.34
C PRO A 161 10.86 2.52 -20.05
N ARG A 162 10.78 2.51 -21.40
CA ARG A 162 10.72 3.75 -22.18
C ARG A 162 9.32 4.38 -22.07
N PRO A 163 9.19 5.71 -21.90
CA PRO A 163 7.90 6.39 -21.91
C PRO A 163 7.14 6.12 -23.23
N GLY A 164 5.85 5.77 -23.15
CA GLY A 164 4.95 5.67 -24.32
C GLY A 164 5.06 4.41 -25.19
N GLY A 165 5.81 3.38 -24.78
CA GLY A 165 5.92 2.13 -25.54
C GLY A 165 4.62 1.33 -25.56
N ARG A 166 3.98 1.16 -26.73
CA ARG A 166 2.90 0.18 -26.94
C ARG A 166 3.49 -1.22 -26.76
N GLN A 167 3.10 -1.91 -25.69
CA GLN A 167 3.49 -3.30 -25.46
C GLN A 167 2.44 -4.20 -26.10
N SER A 168 2.75 -4.74 -27.27
CA SER A 168 1.94 -5.76 -27.94
C SER A 168 2.68 -7.10 -27.93
N GLY A 169 2.12 -8.09 -27.21
CA GLY A 169 2.34 -9.50 -27.55
C GLY A 169 2.85 -10.45 -26.45
N VAL A 170 2.19 -11.62 -26.43
CA VAL A 170 2.56 -12.94 -25.88
C VAL A 170 2.97 -12.99 -24.40
N ALA A 171 1.99 -13.31 -23.55
CA ALA A 171 2.18 -13.61 -22.15
C ALA A 171 2.55 -15.09 -21.95
N LYS A 172 3.74 -15.37 -21.39
CA LYS A 172 3.92 -16.60 -20.62
C LYS A 172 3.57 -16.30 -19.17
N ARG A 173 2.49 -16.91 -18.70
CA ARG A 173 1.91 -16.69 -17.39
C ARG A 173 2.77 -17.36 -16.33
N PHE A 174 3.38 -16.56 -15.47
CA PHE A 174 4.09 -17.06 -14.30
C PHE A 174 3.08 -17.17 -13.15
N GLY A 175 2.65 -18.40 -12.87
CA GLY A 175 1.62 -18.68 -11.87
C GLY A 175 2.10 -18.35 -10.45
N GLY A 176 1.51 -17.32 -9.86
CA GLY A 176 1.59 -17.00 -8.44
C GLY A 176 0.24 -16.45 -7.98
N ARG A 177 -0.18 -16.79 -6.75
CA ARG A 177 -1.36 -16.19 -6.11
C ARG A 177 -0.93 -14.81 -5.63
N LEU A 178 -1.59 -13.75 -6.11
CA LEU A 178 -1.24 -12.36 -5.80
C LEU A 178 -2.44 -11.69 -5.12
N GLY A 179 -2.18 -10.84 -4.15
CA GLY A 179 -3.17 -10.01 -3.46
C GLY A 179 -2.67 -8.58 -3.30
N ASP A 180 -3.60 -7.63 -3.18
CA ASP A 180 -3.30 -6.24 -2.92
C ASP A 180 -3.26 -6.01 -1.40
N LEU A 181 -2.26 -5.28 -0.91
CA LEU A 181 -2.03 -5.03 0.51
C LEU A 181 -2.12 -3.53 0.81
N GLY A 182 -2.97 -3.18 1.77
CA GLY A 182 -3.03 -1.83 2.34
C GLY A 182 -1.91 -1.67 3.36
N ALA A 183 -1.05 -0.66 3.17
CA ALA A 183 0.08 -0.36 4.05
C ALA A 183 -0.11 0.99 4.76
N LEU A 184 0.28 1.06 6.04
CA LEU A 184 0.38 2.29 6.82
C LEU A 184 1.83 2.61 7.19
N HIS A 185 2.15 3.91 7.18
CA HIS A 185 3.36 4.48 7.75
C HIS A 185 3.21 4.62 9.28
N HIS A 186 4.22 4.17 10.04
CA HIS A 186 4.23 4.32 11.49
C HIS A 186 5.20 5.44 11.92
N PRO A 187 4.73 6.54 12.53
CA PRO A 187 5.56 7.73 12.71
C PRO A 187 6.56 7.70 13.88
N ASN A 188 6.66 6.65 14.71
CA ASN A 188 7.67 6.58 15.77
C ASN A 188 8.26 5.17 15.93
N GLY A 189 9.60 5.09 15.97
CA GLY A 189 10.34 3.89 16.31
C GLY A 189 10.26 3.63 17.81
N GLU A 190 9.15 3.06 18.27
CA GLU A 190 9.08 2.47 19.61
C GLU A 190 9.27 0.95 19.52
N ASP A 191 10.28 0.53 20.28
CA ASP A 191 10.75 -0.80 20.61
C ASP A 191 9.70 -1.94 20.51
N GLN A 192 9.87 -2.85 19.52
CA GLN A 192 9.09 -4.09 19.43
C GLN A 192 9.62 -5.23 20.32
N ARG A 193 10.15 -4.93 21.51
CA ARG A 193 10.48 -5.93 22.53
C ARG A 193 9.27 -6.46 23.33
N GLY A 194 8.05 -6.32 22.79
CA GLY A 194 6.81 -6.80 23.42
C GLY A 194 5.99 -7.85 22.67
N ALA A 195 6.32 -8.22 21.43
CA ALA A 195 5.54 -9.21 20.69
C ALA A 195 5.96 -10.64 21.05
N ASP A 196 4.99 -11.44 21.51
CA ASP A 196 5.09 -12.86 21.89
C ASP A 196 5.91 -13.67 20.84
N PRO A 197 6.95 -14.40 21.24
CA PRO A 197 7.75 -15.25 20.35
C PRO A 197 6.91 -16.20 19.48
N GLY A 198 5.75 -16.65 19.98
CA GLY A 198 4.85 -17.55 19.26
C GLY A 198 4.15 -16.93 18.04
N GLU A 199 3.95 -15.60 18.05
CA GLU A 199 3.23 -14.89 16.99
C GLU A 199 4.15 -14.58 15.80
N ARG A 200 5.45 -14.36 16.07
CA ARG A 200 6.50 -14.13 15.06
C ARG A 200 6.76 -15.35 14.18
N GLN A 201 6.65 -16.56 14.73
CA GLN A 201 6.83 -17.81 13.97
C GLN A 201 5.62 -18.17 13.12
N ARG A 202 4.40 -17.85 13.58
CA ARG A 202 3.16 -18.10 12.82
C ARG A 202 3.03 -17.19 11.61
N ALA A 203 3.44 -15.93 11.74
CA ALA A 203 3.47 -14.98 10.62
C ALA A 203 4.55 -15.32 9.57
N ALA A 204 5.69 -15.88 9.99
CA ALA A 204 6.77 -16.29 9.07
C ALA A 204 6.48 -17.62 8.34
N ALA A 205 5.60 -18.47 8.87
CA ALA A 205 5.30 -19.79 8.32
C ALA A 205 4.11 -19.84 7.33
N GLY A 206 3.37 -18.75 7.14
CA GLY A 206 2.24 -18.71 6.20
C GLY A 206 1.04 -19.59 6.59
N GLU A 207 0.97 -20.07 7.83
CA GLU A 207 -0.19 -20.81 8.35
C GLU A 207 -1.29 -19.85 8.80
N TYR A 208 -2.07 -19.36 7.84
CA TYR A 208 -3.42 -18.86 8.12
C TYR A 208 -4.42 -19.97 7.79
N LEU A 209 -4.66 -20.87 8.74
CA LEU A 209 -5.80 -21.79 8.65
C LEU A 209 -7.06 -21.05 9.12
N PRO A 210 -8.13 -21.01 8.31
CA PRO A 210 -9.38 -20.41 8.73
C PRO A 210 -10.03 -21.31 9.79
N ARG A 211 -10.26 -20.79 11.00
CA ARG A 211 -11.30 -21.34 11.86
C ARG A 211 -12.65 -21.01 11.23
N GLY A 212 -13.41 -22.06 10.94
CA GLY A 212 -14.67 -21.99 10.23
C GLY A 212 -15.79 -21.28 10.97
N ASN A 213 -16.73 -20.79 10.17
CA ASN A 213 -18.18 -20.88 10.30
C ASN A 213 -18.68 -20.46 8.91
N GLY A 214 -19.17 -21.34 8.04
CA GLY A 214 -20.31 -22.22 8.26
C GLY A 214 -21.53 -21.55 7.64
N PHE A 215 -21.79 -21.77 6.35
CA PHE A 215 -23.14 -21.78 5.77
C PHE A 215 -23.11 -22.56 4.45
N ARG A 216 -23.94 -23.61 4.41
CA ARG A 216 -24.34 -24.37 3.22
C ARG A 216 -25.49 -23.62 2.54
N ALA A 217 -25.40 -23.45 1.23
CA ALA A 217 -26.37 -23.89 0.21
C ALA A 217 -25.83 -23.47 -1.16
#